data_AF-A0A7V8E7Y0-F1
#
_entry.id   AF-A0A7V8E7Y0-F1
#
_cell.length_a   1.000
_cell.length_b   1.000
_cell.length_c   1.000
_cell.angle_alpha   90.00
_cell.angle_beta   90.00
_cell.angle_gamma   90.00
#
_symmetry.space_group_name_H-M   'P 1'
#
loop_
_entity.id
_entity.type
_entity.pdbx_description
1 polymer ?
#
loop_
_entity_poly.entity_id
_entity_poly.type
_entity_poly.pdbx_seq_one_letter_code
_entity_poly.pdbx_strand_id
1 'polypeptide(L)'
;MGIPDSEPDSRPPAATLTPDLKTDIEMWLSHDVTKRNGSLVRIIALGATAARALVETMFLNARESLRQSQLQNALREIGPPAFQPVAQALGRIPAVKTTTDVALLEDLTELLLSLDGRRAAPVAVEQLAKLGAVPIGNRLMAEHINNARLRLVVKTAGTCCAPEAVEEVLAYLGDGTTLVPLALIEVLEKCGDGRALVPLLRLFPRQNAASEHSGRQISEAFRAIVKREKLAIESEAFAGCGACEKELATRWLAKK
;
A
#
# COMPACT_ATOMS: atom_id res chain seq x y z
N MET A 1 -0.52 38.93 36.98
CA MET A 1 0.32 37.82 36.48
C MET A 1 -0.49 37.10 35.42
N GLY A 2 -0.21 37.41 34.16
CA GLY A 2 -0.91 36.84 33.01
C GLY A 2 -0.38 35.44 32.73
N ILE A 3 -1.30 34.51 32.46
CA ILE A 3 -1.01 33.19 31.90
C ILE A 3 -0.73 33.41 30.40
N PRO A 4 0.44 33.03 29.85
CA PRO A 4 0.66 33.12 28.42
C PRO A 4 0.22 31.83 27.70
N ASP A 5 -0.32 32.07 26.51
CA ASP A 5 -0.21 31.23 25.32
C ASP A 5 -0.87 29.85 25.33
N SER A 6 -2.19 29.88 25.13
CA SER A 6 -2.87 28.85 24.35
C SER A 6 -2.22 28.72 22.96
N GLU A 7 -1.56 27.59 22.71
CA GLU A 7 -1.08 27.20 21.38
C GLU A 7 -2.18 27.40 20.33
N PRO A 8 -1.87 28.04 19.18
CA PRO A 8 -2.83 28.14 18.10
C PRO A 8 -3.14 26.74 17.57
N ASP A 9 -4.42 26.34 17.63
CA ASP A 9 -4.95 25.13 17.01
C ASP A 9 -4.54 25.10 15.53
N SER A 10 -3.50 24.32 15.21
CA SER A 10 -2.89 24.21 13.88
C SER A 10 -3.75 23.39 12.91
N ARG A 11 -5.04 23.21 13.22
CA ARG A 11 -5.99 22.59 12.31
C ARG A 11 -6.31 23.59 11.19
N PRO A 12 -6.07 23.23 9.91
CA PRO A 12 -6.61 24.01 8.82
C PRO A 12 -8.15 24.09 9.00
N PRO A 13 -8.77 25.25 8.73
CA PRO A 13 -10.21 25.40 8.88
C PRO A 13 -10.92 24.32 8.07
N ALA A 14 -11.88 23.63 8.70
CA ALA A 14 -12.75 22.68 8.02
C ALA A 14 -13.29 23.36 6.76
N ALA A 15 -13.08 22.75 5.60
CA ALA A 15 -13.56 23.31 4.34
C ALA A 15 -15.07 23.50 4.48
N THR A 16 -15.54 24.76 4.51
CA THR A 16 -16.96 25.06 4.50
C THR A 16 -17.51 24.60 3.16
N LEU A 17 -18.15 23.42 3.18
CA LEU A 17 -18.90 22.89 2.04
C LEU A 17 -19.87 23.97 1.58
N THR A 18 -19.72 24.43 0.33
CA THR A 18 -20.78 25.23 -0.27
C THR A 18 -22.04 24.34 -0.35
N PRO A 19 -23.24 24.89 -0.13
CA PRO A 19 -24.48 24.14 -0.24
C PRO A 19 -24.59 23.38 -1.58
N ASP A 20 -24.07 23.98 -2.65
CA ASP A 20 -24.04 23.40 -3.99
C ASP A 20 -23.15 22.15 -4.08
N LEU A 21 -21.95 22.17 -3.49
CA LEU A 21 -21.04 21.01 -3.49
C LEU A 21 -21.59 19.86 -2.65
N LYS A 22 -22.20 20.17 -1.50
CA LYS A 22 -22.86 19.14 -0.68
C LYS A 22 -23.98 18.44 -1.46
N THR A 23 -24.81 19.24 -2.15
CA THR A 23 -25.90 18.73 -2.98
C THR A 23 -25.35 17.88 -4.13
N ASP A 24 -24.27 18.30 -4.78
CA ASP A 24 -23.63 17.54 -5.85
C ASP A 24 -23.07 16.19 -5.36
N ILE A 25 -22.46 16.12 -4.18
CA ILE A 25 -21.98 14.87 -3.59
C ILE A 25 -23.16 13.94 -3.27
N GLU A 26 -24.23 14.46 -2.67
CA GLU A 26 -25.44 13.67 -2.37
C GLU A 26 -26.12 13.15 -3.65
N MET A 27 -26.23 13.98 -4.68
CA MET A 27 -26.77 13.58 -5.98
C MET A 27 -25.90 12.53 -6.66
N TRP A 28 -24.58 12.62 -6.52
CA TRP A 28 -23.65 11.63 -7.04
C TRP A 28 -23.64 10.31 -6.25
N LEU A 29 -23.96 10.33 -4.96
CA LEU A 29 -24.18 9.11 -4.17
C LEU A 29 -25.57 8.49 -4.39
N SER A 30 -26.44 9.13 -5.18
CA SER A 30 -27.80 8.64 -5.45
C SER A 30 -27.82 7.43 -6.39
N HIS A 31 -28.91 6.65 -6.35
CA HIS A 31 -29.11 5.51 -7.27
C HIS A 31 -29.46 5.92 -8.71
N ASP A 32 -29.74 7.21 -8.95
CA ASP A 32 -30.12 7.73 -10.27
C ASP A 32 -28.87 8.03 -11.12
N VAL A 33 -28.65 7.23 -12.16
CA VAL A 33 -27.46 7.32 -13.03
C VAL A 33 -27.31 8.70 -13.69
N THR A 34 -28.41 9.34 -14.08
CA THR A 34 -28.39 10.64 -14.76
C THR A 34 -27.95 11.73 -13.79
N LYS A 35 -28.47 11.70 -12.55
CA LYS A 35 -28.03 12.62 -11.49
C LYS A 35 -26.56 12.40 -11.12
N ARG A 36 -26.09 11.14 -11.15
CA ARG A 36 -24.68 10.83 -10.89
C ARG A 36 -23.74 11.46 -11.92
N ASN A 37 -24.01 11.28 -13.21
CA ASN A 37 -23.10 11.77 -14.25
C ASN A 37 -23.00 13.30 -14.26
N GLY A 38 -24.14 14.01 -14.16
CA GLY A 38 -24.14 15.47 -14.14
C GLY A 38 -23.40 16.04 -12.92
N SER A 39 -23.55 15.40 -11.76
CA SER A 39 -22.91 15.85 -10.52
C SER A 39 -21.41 15.51 -10.50
N LEU A 40 -21.00 14.36 -11.04
CA LEU A 40 -19.59 13.98 -11.14
C LEU A 40 -18.78 15.00 -11.97
N VAL A 41 -19.32 15.47 -13.09
CA VAL A 41 -18.64 16.48 -13.93
C VAL A 41 -18.37 17.77 -13.15
N ARG A 42 -19.36 18.22 -12.34
CA ARG A 42 -19.20 19.41 -11.49
C ARG A 42 -18.19 19.18 -10.37
N ILE A 43 -18.24 18.01 -9.74
CA ILE A 43 -17.27 17.58 -8.70
C ILE A 43 -15.84 17.59 -9.26
N ILE A 44 -15.62 17.00 -10.44
CA ILE A 44 -14.29 16.95 -11.09
C ILE A 44 -13.79 18.38 -11.38
N ALA A 45 -14.65 19.25 -11.91
CA ALA A 45 -14.29 20.64 -12.23
C ALA A 45 -13.83 21.44 -11.00
N LEU A 46 -14.30 21.08 -9.80
CA LEU A 46 -13.91 21.73 -8.54
C LEU A 46 -12.58 21.22 -7.97
N GLY A 47 -12.01 20.15 -8.54
CA GLY A 47 -10.66 19.67 -8.23
C GLY A 47 -10.39 19.44 -6.75
N ALA A 48 -9.38 20.14 -6.21
CA ALA A 48 -8.93 19.97 -4.83
C ALA A 48 -10.02 20.30 -3.79
N THR A 49 -10.92 21.25 -4.08
CA THR A 49 -12.01 21.61 -3.17
C THR A 49 -13.01 20.46 -3.02
N ALA A 50 -13.41 19.86 -4.14
CA ALA A 50 -14.25 18.66 -4.15
C ALA A 50 -13.53 17.48 -3.49
N ALA A 51 -12.24 17.28 -3.74
CA ALA A 51 -11.49 16.20 -3.13
C ALA A 51 -11.47 16.27 -1.60
N ARG A 52 -11.30 17.47 -1.00
CA ARG A 52 -11.41 17.63 0.46
C ARG A 52 -12.78 17.21 0.97
N ALA A 53 -13.85 17.67 0.32
CA ALA A 53 -15.22 17.34 0.68
C ALA A 53 -15.53 15.84 0.58
N LEU A 54 -15.05 15.18 -0.48
CA LEU A 54 -15.21 13.74 -0.67
C LEU A 54 -14.47 12.95 0.41
N VAL A 55 -13.26 13.38 0.78
CA VAL A 55 -12.50 12.73 1.85
C VAL A 55 -13.17 12.91 3.22
N GLU A 56 -13.73 14.08 3.55
CA GLU A 56 -14.56 14.22 4.75
C GLU A 56 -15.77 13.27 4.72
N THR A 57 -16.39 13.14 3.56
CA THR A 57 -17.51 12.23 3.36
C THR A 57 -17.08 10.77 3.56
N MET A 58 -15.85 10.39 3.18
CA MET A 58 -15.31 9.05 3.45
C MET A 58 -15.19 8.79 4.95
N PHE A 59 -14.71 9.74 5.76
CA PHE A 59 -14.67 9.57 7.22
C PHE A 59 -16.06 9.40 7.83
N LEU A 60 -17.04 10.16 7.36
CA LEU A 60 -18.42 10.06 7.84
C LEU A 60 -19.09 8.72 7.48
N ASN A 61 -18.71 8.13 6.34
CA ASN A 61 -19.29 6.90 5.79
C ASN A 61 -18.34 5.70 5.89
N ALA A 62 -17.38 5.70 6.82
CA ALA A 62 -16.28 4.74 6.88
C ALA A 62 -16.71 3.25 6.95
N ARG A 63 -17.96 2.98 7.35
CA ARG A 63 -18.52 1.63 7.46
C ARG A 63 -19.32 1.18 6.23
N GLU A 64 -19.55 2.06 5.27
CA GLU A 64 -20.37 1.79 4.09
C GLU A 64 -19.48 1.48 2.88
N SER A 65 -19.11 0.20 2.70
CA SER A 65 -18.16 -0.23 1.67
C SER A 65 -18.51 0.24 0.25
N LEU A 66 -19.79 0.18 -0.13
CA LEU A 66 -20.23 0.64 -1.45
C LEU A 66 -19.98 2.14 -1.65
N ARG A 67 -20.27 2.95 -0.62
CA ARG A 67 -20.02 4.40 -0.66
C ARG A 67 -18.53 4.70 -0.66
N GLN A 68 -17.71 3.94 0.08
CA GLN A 68 -16.25 4.08 0.03
C GLN A 68 -15.70 3.86 -1.37
N SER A 69 -16.09 2.76 -2.03
CA SER A 69 -15.64 2.47 -3.39
C SER A 69 -16.06 3.56 -4.38
N GLN A 70 -17.28 4.09 -4.25
CA GLN A 70 -17.71 5.23 -5.04
C GLN A 70 -16.79 6.43 -4.76
N LEU A 71 -16.63 6.84 -3.50
CA LEU A 71 -15.85 8.02 -3.10
C LEU A 71 -14.41 7.95 -3.59
N GLN A 72 -13.77 6.78 -3.48
CA GLN A 72 -12.45 6.55 -4.05
C GLN A 72 -12.43 6.72 -5.56
N ASN A 73 -13.43 6.22 -6.29
CA ASN A 73 -13.49 6.40 -7.75
C ASN A 73 -13.63 7.88 -8.12
N ALA A 74 -14.47 8.66 -7.44
CA ALA A 74 -14.54 10.10 -7.69
C ALA A 74 -13.20 10.81 -7.43
N LEU A 75 -12.47 10.41 -6.38
CA LEU A 75 -11.15 10.96 -6.10
C LEU A 75 -10.12 10.58 -7.18
N ARG A 76 -10.21 9.36 -7.75
CA ARG A 76 -9.39 8.95 -8.91
C ARG A 76 -9.70 9.76 -10.15
N GLU A 77 -10.98 10.01 -10.42
CA GLU A 77 -11.43 10.84 -11.55
C GLU A 77 -11.01 12.31 -11.40
N ILE A 78 -10.96 12.83 -10.17
CA ILE A 78 -10.35 14.15 -9.90
C ILE A 78 -8.86 14.14 -10.24
N GLY A 79 -8.15 13.05 -9.92
CA GLY A 79 -6.75 12.86 -10.28
C GLY A 79 -5.78 13.67 -9.41
N PRO A 80 -4.71 14.28 -9.99
CA PRO A 80 -3.64 14.94 -9.22
C PRO A 80 -4.09 15.97 -8.15
N PRO A 81 -5.16 16.79 -8.36
CA PRO A 81 -5.69 17.68 -7.33
C PRO A 81 -6.17 16.97 -6.05
N ALA A 82 -6.51 15.68 -6.11
CA ALA A 82 -6.92 14.89 -4.95
C ALA A 82 -5.74 14.46 -4.07
N PHE A 83 -4.51 14.51 -4.57
CA PHE A 83 -3.33 14.02 -3.85
C PHE A 83 -3.15 14.67 -2.47
N GLN A 84 -3.12 16.01 -2.41
CA GLN A 84 -2.89 16.73 -1.15
C GLN A 84 -4.03 16.52 -0.14
N PRO A 85 -5.32 16.63 -0.53
CA PRO A 85 -6.43 16.29 0.36
C PRO A 85 -6.35 14.87 0.95
N VAL A 86 -6.00 13.86 0.13
CA VAL A 86 -5.87 12.47 0.59
C VAL A 86 -4.66 12.30 1.52
N ALA A 87 -3.50 12.89 1.19
CA ALA A 87 -2.32 12.84 2.04
C ALA A 87 -2.56 13.52 3.41
N GLN A 88 -3.22 14.69 3.42
CA GLN A 88 -3.58 15.39 4.65
C GLN A 88 -4.55 14.57 5.51
N ALA A 89 -5.47 13.84 4.89
CA ALA A 89 -6.40 12.97 5.58
C ALA A 89 -5.72 11.78 6.27
N LEU A 90 -4.72 11.17 5.65
CA LEU A 90 -3.89 10.16 6.31
C LEU A 90 -3.18 10.71 7.56
N GLY A 91 -2.74 11.97 7.51
CA GLY A 91 -2.17 12.68 8.67
C GLY A 91 -3.15 12.87 9.83
N ARG A 92 -4.47 12.84 9.58
CA ARG A 92 -5.52 12.96 10.60
C ARG A 92 -5.83 11.66 11.33
N ILE A 93 -5.20 10.55 10.94
CA ILE A 93 -5.26 9.26 11.64
C ILE A 93 -3.97 9.09 12.44
N PRO A 94 -3.85 9.70 13.64
CA PRO A 94 -2.60 9.67 14.40
C PRO A 94 -2.31 8.29 15.01
N ALA A 95 -3.36 7.50 15.27
CA ALA A 95 -3.24 6.14 15.81
C ALA A 95 -4.40 5.27 15.34
N VAL A 96 -4.10 4.02 14.99
CA VAL A 96 -5.08 3.02 14.56
C VAL A 96 -5.65 2.34 15.81
N LYS A 97 -6.94 2.54 16.09
CA LYS A 97 -7.59 2.02 17.30
C LYS A 97 -8.66 0.97 16.98
N THR A 98 -9.22 1.03 15.78
CA THR A 98 -10.34 0.20 15.35
C THR A 98 -10.05 -0.43 13.99
N THR A 99 -10.80 -1.49 13.65
CA THR A 99 -10.75 -2.09 12.31
C THR A 99 -11.21 -1.12 11.21
N THR A 100 -12.07 -0.15 11.55
CA THR A 100 -12.45 0.93 10.65
C THR A 100 -11.28 1.86 10.35
N ASP A 101 -10.42 2.15 11.34
CA ASP A 101 -9.21 2.95 11.11
C ASP A 101 -8.23 2.22 10.19
N VAL A 102 -8.10 0.89 10.35
CA VAL A 102 -7.27 0.05 9.46
C VAL A 102 -7.78 0.15 8.03
N ALA A 103 -9.09 -0.03 7.82
CA ALA A 103 -9.70 0.03 6.50
C ALA A 103 -9.54 1.41 5.84
N LEU A 104 -9.83 2.49 6.57
CA LEU A 104 -9.65 3.86 6.06
C LEU A 104 -8.21 4.18 5.72
N LEU A 105 -7.25 3.80 6.58
CA LEU A 105 -5.83 4.00 6.35
C LEU A 105 -5.38 3.24 5.10
N GLU A 106 -5.81 1.99 4.96
CA GLU A 106 -5.53 1.17 3.78
C GLU A 106 -6.10 1.80 2.50
N ASP A 107 -7.39 2.11 2.49
CA ASP A 107 -8.11 2.69 1.36
C ASP A 107 -7.48 4.01 0.88
N LEU A 108 -7.19 4.93 1.82
CA LEU A 108 -6.60 6.23 1.50
C LEU A 108 -5.14 6.08 1.04
N THR A 109 -4.38 5.13 1.59
CA THR A 109 -2.99 4.89 1.18
C THR A 109 -2.94 4.30 -0.22
N GLU A 110 -3.78 3.31 -0.51
CA GLU A 110 -3.89 2.75 -1.86
C GLU A 110 -4.33 3.80 -2.87
N LEU A 111 -5.32 4.64 -2.52
CA LEU A 111 -5.74 5.74 -3.36
C LEU A 111 -4.58 6.69 -3.65
N LEU A 112 -3.81 7.09 -2.62
CA LEU A 112 -2.66 7.99 -2.78
C LEU A 112 -1.60 7.39 -3.72
N LEU A 113 -1.28 6.10 -3.56
CA LEU A 113 -0.36 5.38 -4.44
C LEU A 113 -0.87 5.32 -5.89
N SER A 114 -2.19 5.21 -6.10
CA SER A 114 -2.79 5.23 -7.44
C SER A 114 -2.78 6.60 -8.11
N LEU A 115 -2.77 7.69 -7.32
CA LEU A 115 -2.72 9.06 -7.83
C LEU A 115 -1.31 9.46 -8.25
N ASP A 116 -0.31 9.18 -7.41
CA ASP A 116 1.11 9.40 -7.72
C ASP A 116 1.99 8.53 -6.83
N GLY A 117 2.36 7.34 -7.32
CA GLY A 117 3.13 6.37 -6.55
C GLY A 117 4.49 6.87 -6.04
N ARG A 118 5.17 7.73 -6.81
CA ARG A 118 6.49 8.25 -6.40
C ARG A 118 6.35 9.26 -5.27
N ARG A 119 5.40 10.19 -5.37
CA ARG A 119 5.15 11.19 -4.33
C ARG A 119 4.48 10.58 -3.09
N ALA A 120 3.69 9.53 -3.27
CA ALA A 120 2.99 8.83 -2.20
C ALA A 120 3.90 7.92 -1.36
N ALA A 121 5.04 7.48 -1.90
CA ALA A 121 5.95 6.54 -1.26
C ALA A 121 6.26 6.85 0.23
N PRO A 122 6.73 8.05 0.61
CA PRO A 122 7.03 8.34 2.02
C PRO A 122 5.79 8.27 2.91
N VAL A 123 4.63 8.74 2.43
CA VAL A 123 3.38 8.69 3.20
C VAL A 123 2.89 7.25 3.36
N ALA A 124 3.04 6.42 2.32
CA ALA A 124 2.66 5.01 2.36
C ALA A 124 3.56 4.20 3.30
N VAL A 125 4.88 4.45 3.30
CA VAL A 125 5.83 3.84 4.25
C VAL A 125 5.50 4.25 5.68
N GLU A 126 5.16 5.52 5.92
CA GLU A 126 4.70 5.98 7.24
C GLU A 126 3.44 5.23 7.70
N GLN A 127 2.48 5.01 6.79
CA GLN A 127 1.25 4.29 7.11
C GLN A 127 1.51 2.80 7.41
N LEU A 128 2.46 2.17 6.71
CA LEU A 128 2.92 0.82 7.02
C LEU A 128 3.53 0.73 8.42
N ALA A 129 4.39 1.69 8.78
CA ALA A 129 5.00 1.77 10.11
C ALA A 129 3.92 1.96 11.19
N LYS A 130 2.91 2.82 10.95
CA LYS A 130 1.78 3.00 11.87
C LYS A 130 1.02 1.70 12.11
N LEU A 131 0.74 0.91 11.07
CA LEU A 131 0.08 -0.38 11.23
C LEU A 131 0.96 -1.39 11.97
N GLY A 132 2.28 -1.38 11.75
CA GLY A 132 3.22 -2.23 12.48
C GLY A 132 3.36 -1.89 13.96
N ALA A 133 3.11 -0.63 14.33
CA ALA A 133 3.21 -0.15 15.72
C ALA A 133 1.94 -0.39 16.55
N VAL A 134 0.84 -0.89 15.97
CA VAL A 134 -0.42 -1.07 16.69
C VAL A 134 -0.30 -2.22 17.71
N PRO A 135 -0.53 -1.96 19.01
CA PRO A 135 -0.57 -3.02 20.00
C PRO A 135 -1.71 -3.99 19.69
N ILE A 136 -1.38 -5.27 19.50
CA ILE A 136 -2.38 -6.30 19.19
C ILE A 136 -3.13 -6.65 20.48
N GLY A 137 -4.28 -6.00 20.71
CA GLY A 137 -5.11 -6.22 21.89
C GLY A 137 -6.10 -7.38 21.76
N ASN A 138 -6.45 -7.80 20.54
CA ASN A 138 -7.31 -8.96 20.30
C ASN A 138 -7.02 -9.62 18.94
N ARG A 139 -7.45 -10.88 18.78
CA ARG A 139 -7.20 -11.70 17.59
C ARG A 139 -7.79 -11.11 16.30
N LEU A 140 -9.01 -10.60 16.36
CA LEU A 140 -9.71 -10.07 15.18
C LEU A 140 -8.98 -8.83 14.62
N MET A 141 -8.55 -7.94 15.51
CA MET A 141 -7.75 -6.77 15.16
C MET A 141 -6.39 -7.16 14.58
N ALA A 142 -5.73 -8.16 15.19
CA ALA A 142 -4.47 -8.72 14.70
C ALA A 142 -4.58 -9.16 13.23
N GLU A 143 -5.64 -9.91 12.93
CA GLU A 143 -5.89 -10.45 11.59
C GLU A 143 -6.17 -9.34 10.58
N HIS A 144 -6.97 -8.33 10.95
CA HIS A 144 -7.23 -7.17 10.09
C HIS A 144 -5.96 -6.39 9.80
N ILE A 145 -5.14 -6.11 10.82
CA ILE A 145 -3.86 -5.41 10.66
C ILE A 145 -2.94 -6.21 9.75
N ASN A 146 -2.77 -7.52 9.99
CA ASN A 146 -1.85 -8.35 9.20
C ASN A 146 -2.27 -8.42 7.73
N ASN A 147 -3.57 -8.56 7.46
CA ASN A 147 -4.10 -8.59 6.10
C ASN A 147 -3.93 -7.23 5.39
N ALA A 148 -4.22 -6.12 6.08
CA ALA A 148 -4.04 -4.78 5.53
C ALA A 148 -2.55 -4.46 5.30
N ARG A 149 -1.66 -4.82 6.24
CA ARG A 149 -0.21 -4.66 6.08
C ARG A 149 0.29 -5.42 4.87
N LEU A 150 -0.10 -6.68 4.68
CA LEU A 150 0.33 -7.46 3.52
C LEU A 150 -0.09 -6.78 2.20
N ARG A 151 -1.36 -6.35 2.09
CA ARG A 151 -1.85 -5.67 0.88
C ARG A 151 -1.13 -4.36 0.64
N LEU A 152 -0.92 -3.54 1.67
CA LEU A 152 -0.20 -2.27 1.56
C LEU A 152 1.29 -2.46 1.26
N VAL A 153 1.95 -3.48 1.82
CA VAL A 153 3.36 -3.79 1.51
C VAL A 153 3.47 -4.14 0.03
N VAL A 154 2.63 -5.05 -0.47
CA VAL A 154 2.59 -5.42 -1.89
C VAL A 154 2.33 -4.19 -2.76
N LYS A 155 1.35 -3.36 -2.40
CA LYS A 155 1.01 -2.17 -3.20
C LYS A 155 2.11 -1.13 -3.18
N THR A 156 2.68 -0.84 -2.00
CA THR A 156 3.70 0.20 -1.82
C THR A 156 4.97 -0.22 -2.53
N ALA A 157 5.56 -1.36 -2.14
CA ALA A 157 6.79 -1.86 -2.76
C ALA A 157 6.59 -2.14 -4.26
N GLY A 158 5.45 -2.73 -4.64
CA GLY A 158 5.12 -2.97 -6.04
C GLY A 158 4.93 -1.70 -6.86
N THR A 159 4.55 -0.57 -6.27
CA THR A 159 4.35 0.68 -7.01
C THR A 159 5.63 1.52 -7.09
N CYS A 160 6.34 1.67 -5.97
CA CYS A 160 7.44 2.63 -5.85
C CYS A 160 8.81 2.00 -5.55
N CYS A 161 8.88 0.72 -5.19
CA CYS A 161 10.12 0.04 -4.77
C CYS A 161 10.91 0.84 -3.71
N ALA A 162 10.20 1.50 -2.78
CA ALA A 162 10.82 2.17 -1.66
C ALA A 162 11.61 1.14 -0.81
N PRO A 163 12.88 1.42 -0.46
CA PRO A 163 13.73 0.47 0.27
C PRO A 163 13.07 -0.07 1.54
N GLU A 164 12.41 0.79 2.31
CA GLU A 164 11.71 0.44 3.55
C GLU A 164 10.52 -0.49 3.30
N ALA A 165 9.81 -0.34 2.18
CA ALA A 165 8.74 -1.25 1.82
C ALA A 165 9.30 -2.61 1.33
N VAL A 166 10.46 -2.60 0.66
CA VAL A 166 11.16 -3.83 0.27
C VAL A 166 11.68 -4.60 1.50
N GLU A 167 12.16 -3.90 2.53
CA GLU A 167 12.52 -4.53 3.82
C GLU A 167 11.35 -5.30 4.43
N GLU A 168 10.15 -4.70 4.43
CA GLU A 168 8.94 -5.39 4.90
C GLU A 168 8.61 -6.61 4.04
N VAL A 169 8.77 -6.54 2.71
CA VAL A 169 8.63 -7.72 1.82
C VAL A 169 9.61 -8.83 2.23
N LEU A 170 10.89 -8.48 2.45
CA LEU A 170 11.92 -9.44 2.86
C LEU A 170 11.59 -10.06 4.22
N ALA A 171 11.07 -9.26 5.16
CA ALA A 171 10.62 -9.75 6.46
C ALA A 171 9.46 -10.77 6.34
N TYR A 172 8.54 -10.58 5.38
CA TYR A 172 7.47 -11.55 5.11
C TYR A 172 7.98 -12.90 4.56
N LEU A 173 9.14 -12.93 3.87
CA LEU A 173 9.73 -14.19 3.40
C LEU A 173 10.36 -15.00 4.53
N GLY A 174 10.85 -14.30 5.57
CA GLY A 174 11.42 -14.91 6.77
C GLY A 174 12.57 -15.87 6.44
N ASP A 175 12.53 -17.06 7.03
CA ASP A 175 13.51 -18.13 6.83
C ASP A 175 13.16 -19.08 5.66
N GLY A 176 12.07 -18.81 4.92
CA GLY A 176 11.59 -19.64 3.82
C GLY A 176 10.84 -20.91 4.23
N THR A 177 10.53 -21.10 5.52
CA THR A 177 9.80 -22.29 6.00
C THR A 177 8.28 -22.21 5.78
N THR A 178 7.75 -21.00 5.62
CA THR A 178 6.32 -20.73 5.45
C THR A 178 5.98 -20.46 3.98
N LEU A 179 4.75 -20.81 3.59
CA LEU A 179 4.22 -20.41 2.28
C LEU A 179 3.93 -18.91 2.33
N VAL A 180 4.30 -18.21 1.26
CA VAL A 180 4.04 -16.78 1.11
C VAL A 180 3.17 -16.51 -0.11
N PRO A 181 2.43 -15.40 -0.13
CA PRO A 181 1.72 -14.95 -1.32
C PRO A 181 2.66 -14.70 -2.51
N LEU A 182 2.28 -15.17 -3.71
CA LEU A 182 3.07 -14.99 -4.94
C LEU A 182 3.26 -13.52 -5.32
N ALA A 183 2.31 -12.65 -4.93
CA ALA A 183 2.42 -11.20 -5.11
C ALA A 183 3.68 -10.60 -4.47
N LEU A 184 4.20 -11.18 -3.37
CA LEU A 184 5.46 -10.74 -2.79
C LEU A 184 6.65 -11.09 -3.69
N ILE A 185 6.61 -12.24 -4.37
CA ILE A 185 7.66 -12.67 -5.32
C ILE A 185 7.67 -11.77 -6.56
N GLU A 186 6.49 -11.42 -7.07
CA GLU A 186 6.33 -10.47 -8.19
C GLU A 186 6.89 -9.09 -7.84
N VAL A 187 6.69 -8.63 -6.60
CA VAL A 187 7.27 -7.37 -6.11
C VAL A 187 8.80 -7.41 -6.09
N LEU A 188 9.40 -8.51 -5.61
CA LEU A 188 10.86 -8.65 -5.58
C LEU A 188 11.46 -8.71 -6.97
N GLU A 189 10.83 -9.43 -7.90
CA GLU A 189 11.25 -9.43 -9.30
C GLU A 189 11.18 -8.02 -9.90
N LYS A 190 10.07 -7.31 -9.64
CA LYS A 190 9.87 -5.95 -10.13
C LYS A 190 10.90 -4.98 -9.56
N CYS A 191 11.19 -5.03 -8.26
CA CYS A 191 12.14 -4.13 -7.63
C CYS A 191 13.59 -4.51 -7.92
N GLY A 192 13.87 -5.80 -8.08
CA GLY A 192 15.18 -6.27 -8.52
C GLY A 192 16.24 -6.24 -7.44
N ASP A 193 15.87 -6.25 -6.16
CA ASP A 193 16.78 -6.11 -5.02
C ASP A 193 17.55 -7.42 -4.76
N GLY A 194 18.88 -7.39 -4.89
CA GLY A 194 19.76 -8.54 -4.69
C GLY A 194 19.67 -9.19 -3.31
N ARG A 195 19.20 -8.47 -2.28
CA ARG A 195 19.01 -9.02 -0.93
C ARG A 195 17.91 -10.09 -0.89
N ALA A 196 17.04 -10.12 -1.90
CA ALA A 196 15.99 -11.13 -2.04
C ALA A 196 16.51 -12.50 -2.50
N LEU A 197 17.73 -12.60 -3.01
CA LEU A 197 18.24 -13.84 -3.63
C LEU A 197 18.31 -15.01 -2.64
N VAL A 198 18.87 -14.79 -1.45
CA VAL A 198 18.96 -15.84 -0.42
C VAL A 198 17.57 -16.23 0.10
N PRO A 199 16.68 -15.29 0.48
CA PRO A 199 15.30 -15.62 0.84
C PRO A 199 14.54 -16.42 -0.25
N LEU A 200 14.70 -16.08 -1.53
CA LEU A 200 14.05 -16.79 -2.63
C LEU A 200 14.54 -18.24 -2.76
N LEU A 201 15.85 -18.47 -2.60
CA LEU A 201 16.42 -19.82 -2.59
C LEU A 201 15.87 -20.66 -1.42
N ARG A 202 15.73 -20.07 -0.24
CA ARG A 202 15.17 -20.72 0.96
C ARG A 202 13.70 -21.07 0.82
N LEU A 203 12.94 -20.18 0.19
CA LEU A 203 11.51 -20.33 0.00
C LEU A 203 11.17 -21.41 -1.05
N PHE A 204 12.05 -21.60 -2.04
CA PHE A 204 11.78 -22.46 -3.19
C PHE A 204 11.33 -23.89 -2.84
N PRO A 205 12.00 -24.66 -1.95
CA PRO A 205 11.59 -26.02 -1.63
C PRO A 205 10.15 -26.10 -1.14
N ARG A 206 9.72 -25.15 -0.29
CA ARG A 206 8.38 -25.13 0.29
C ARG A 206 7.32 -24.79 -0.75
N GLN A 207 7.55 -23.75 -1.54
CA GLN A 207 6.62 -23.31 -2.57
C GLN A 207 6.52 -24.29 -3.74
N ASN A 208 7.64 -24.85 -4.19
CA ASN A 208 7.67 -25.82 -5.27
C ASN A 208 6.98 -27.13 -4.89
N ALA A 209 7.09 -27.55 -3.62
CA ALA A 209 6.36 -28.72 -3.11
C ALA A 209 4.83 -28.50 -3.07
N ALA A 210 4.39 -27.25 -2.84
CA ALA A 210 2.97 -26.89 -2.86
C ALA A 210 2.42 -26.71 -4.28
N SER A 211 3.21 -26.09 -5.17
CA SER A 211 2.85 -25.80 -6.55
C SER A 211 4.09 -25.61 -7.42
N GLU A 212 4.21 -26.41 -8.49
CA GLU A 212 5.30 -26.27 -9.45
C GLU A 212 5.29 -24.88 -10.11
N HIS A 213 4.10 -24.30 -10.33
CA HIS A 213 3.97 -22.94 -10.87
C HIS A 213 4.65 -21.91 -9.96
N SER A 214 4.45 -22.01 -8.64
CA SER A 214 5.09 -21.14 -7.66
C SER A 214 6.61 -21.33 -7.63
N GLY A 215 7.08 -22.58 -7.77
CA GLY A 215 8.51 -22.88 -7.90
C GLY A 215 9.13 -22.24 -9.15
N ARG A 216 8.43 -22.27 -10.29
CA ARG A 216 8.88 -21.61 -11.52
C ARG A 216 9.00 -20.10 -11.35
N GLN A 217 7.97 -19.46 -10.80
CA GLN A 217 7.97 -18.01 -10.54
C GLN A 217 9.15 -17.57 -9.67
N ILE A 218 9.47 -18.33 -8.60
CA ILE A 218 10.64 -18.03 -7.75
C ILE A 218 11.94 -18.11 -8.56
N SER A 219 12.08 -19.15 -9.40
CA SER A 219 13.28 -19.31 -10.23
C SER A 219 13.42 -18.21 -11.30
N GLU A 220 12.30 -17.72 -11.82
CA GLU A 220 12.24 -16.62 -12.80
C GLU A 220 12.60 -15.29 -12.13
N ALA A 221 11.98 -14.98 -11.00
CA ALA A 221 12.30 -13.81 -10.19
C ALA A 221 13.78 -13.78 -9.80
N PHE A 222 14.32 -14.91 -9.33
CA PHE A 222 15.74 -15.04 -9.01
C PHE A 222 16.64 -14.70 -10.21
N ARG A 223 16.38 -15.31 -11.37
CA ARG A 223 17.18 -15.04 -12.58
C ARG A 223 17.06 -13.60 -13.05
N ALA A 224 15.87 -13.02 -12.97
CA ALA A 224 15.62 -11.63 -13.34
C ALA A 224 16.43 -10.66 -12.46
N ILE A 225 16.47 -10.89 -11.15
CA ILE A 225 17.25 -10.09 -10.19
C ILE A 225 18.76 -10.24 -10.48
N VAL A 226 19.28 -11.47 -10.58
CA VAL A 226 20.70 -11.71 -10.88
C VAL A 226 21.12 -11.03 -12.19
N LYS A 227 20.29 -11.15 -13.23
CA LYS A 227 20.56 -10.52 -14.53
C LYS A 227 20.56 -8.99 -14.45
N ARG A 228 19.63 -8.40 -13.70
CA ARG A 228 19.50 -6.95 -13.54
C ARG A 228 20.69 -6.36 -12.80
N GLU A 229 21.08 -6.98 -11.69
CA GLU A 229 22.20 -6.53 -10.87
C GLU A 229 23.57 -7.01 -11.38
N LYS A 230 23.60 -7.89 -12.40
CA LYS A 230 24.82 -8.47 -12.98
C LYS A 230 25.66 -9.21 -11.95
N LEU A 231 25.01 -9.98 -11.09
CA LEU A 231 25.65 -10.66 -9.98
C LEU A 231 26.30 -11.99 -10.40
N ALA A 232 27.47 -12.24 -9.85
CA ALA A 232 28.12 -13.55 -9.90
C ALA A 232 27.80 -14.34 -8.62
N ILE A 233 27.90 -15.67 -8.66
CA ILE A 233 27.57 -16.54 -7.50
C ILE A 233 28.52 -16.30 -6.32
N GLU A 234 29.69 -15.74 -6.58
CA GLU A 234 30.70 -15.35 -5.60
C GLU A 234 30.45 -13.97 -4.97
N SER A 235 29.42 -13.25 -5.42
CA SER A 235 29.11 -11.91 -4.89
C SER A 235 28.58 -11.95 -3.46
N GLU A 236 28.69 -10.80 -2.78
CA GLU A 236 28.21 -10.63 -1.39
C GLU A 236 26.71 -10.92 -1.24
N ALA A 237 25.92 -10.74 -2.31
CA ALA A 237 24.50 -11.10 -2.33
C ALA A 237 24.24 -12.59 -2.04
N PHE A 238 25.24 -13.47 -2.20
CA PHE A 238 25.18 -14.90 -1.89
C PHE A 238 25.96 -15.29 -0.63
N ALA A 239 26.48 -14.33 0.14
CA ALA A 239 27.30 -14.62 1.34
C ALA A 239 26.55 -15.47 2.38
N GLY A 240 25.23 -15.29 2.48
CA GLY A 240 24.36 -16.07 3.38
C GLY A 240 23.98 -17.47 2.88
N CYS A 241 24.46 -17.90 1.71
CA CYS A 241 24.11 -19.19 1.14
C CYS A 241 24.93 -20.34 1.73
N GLY A 242 24.24 -21.36 2.25
CA GLY A 242 24.75 -22.70 2.49
C GLY A 242 24.94 -23.51 1.20
N ALA A 243 25.41 -24.75 1.35
CA ALA A 243 25.76 -25.61 0.22
C ALA A 243 24.57 -25.87 -0.73
N CYS A 244 23.40 -26.22 -0.19
CA CYS A 244 22.20 -26.51 -0.98
C CYS A 244 21.71 -25.28 -1.76
N GLU A 245 21.78 -24.09 -1.17
CA GLU A 245 21.37 -22.83 -1.80
C GLU A 245 22.30 -22.48 -2.96
N LYS A 246 23.63 -22.66 -2.77
CA LYS A 246 24.62 -22.45 -3.84
C LYS A 246 24.44 -23.43 -5.00
N GLU A 247 24.16 -24.70 -4.70
CA GLU A 247 23.90 -25.71 -5.75
C GLU A 247 22.64 -25.34 -6.56
N LEU A 248 21.56 -24.96 -5.87
CA LEU A 248 20.31 -24.54 -6.50
C LEU A 248 20.51 -23.31 -7.39
N ALA A 249 21.18 -22.28 -6.87
CA ALA A 249 21.51 -21.07 -7.60
C ALA A 249 22.34 -21.36 -8.85
N THR A 250 23.41 -22.17 -8.71
CA THR A 250 24.26 -22.58 -9.83
C THR A 250 23.45 -23.29 -10.92
N ARG A 251 22.57 -24.22 -10.53
CA ARG A 251 21.69 -24.93 -11.45
C ARG A 251 20.75 -23.99 -12.20
N TRP A 252 20.23 -22.96 -11.54
CA TRP A 252 19.34 -22.00 -12.18
C TRP A 252 20.05 -21.06 -13.13
N LEU A 253 21.29 -20.67 -12.83
CA LEU A 253 22.10 -19.82 -13.70
C LEU A 253 22.69 -20.58 -14.90
N ALA A 254 22.84 -21.91 -14.79
CA ALA A 254 23.28 -22.77 -15.90
C ALA A 254 22.19 -23.01 -16.96
N LYS A 255 20.90 -22.89 -16.59
CA LYS A 255 19.78 -23.01 -17.55
C LYS A 255 19.66 -21.71 -18.36
N LYS A 256 20.19 -21.72 -19.57
CA LYS A 256 19.99 -20.68 -20.60
C LYS A 256 18.59 -20.73 -21.17
#